data_AF-A0A819AQX1-F1
#
_entry.id   AF-A0A819AQX1-F1
#
_cell.length_a   1.000
_cell.length_b   1.000
_cell.length_c   1.000
_cell.angle_alpha   90.00
_cell.angle_beta   90.00
_cell.angle_gamma   90.00
#
_symmetry.space_group_name_H-M   'P 1'
#
loop_
_entity.id
_entity.type
_entity.pdbx_description
1 polymer ?
#
loop_
_entity_poly.entity_id
_entity_poly.type
_entity_poly.pdbx_seq_one_letter_code
_entity_poly.pdbx_strand_id
1 'polypeptide(L)' 'MNVARGYHTASTLPNGLVLVTGGEGKNGTALNSAELYNPSTGT' A
#
# COMPACT_ATOMS: atom_id res chain seq x y z
N MET A 1 -6.47 -3.98 0.69
CA MET A 1 -5.36 -3.59 1.57
C MET A 1 -5.28 -4.60 2.73
N ASN A 2 -4.19 -5.36 2.79
CA ASN A 2 -4.06 -6.56 3.63
C ASN A 2 -3.13 -6.36 4.84
N VAL A 3 -2.26 -5.35 4.82
CA VAL A 3 -1.30 -5.06 5.89
C VAL A 3 -1.57 -3.66 6.44
N ALA A 4 -1.74 -3.55 7.75
CA ALA A 4 -1.80 -2.24 8.41
C ALA A 4 -0.45 -1.53 8.27
N ARG A 5 -0.45 -0.34 7.66
CA ARG A 5 0.76 0.45 7.41
C ARG A 5 0.52 1.95 7.55
N GLY A 6 1.46 2.66 8.15
CA GLY A 6 1.58 4.14 8.17
C GLY A 6 2.83 4.59 7.40
N TYR A 7 2.95 5.88 7.08
CA TYR A 7 4.13 6.44 6.39
C TYR A 7 4.56 5.72 5.10
N HIS A 8 3.61 5.07 4.42
CA HIS A 8 3.86 4.36 3.17
C HIS A 8 3.82 5.31 1.98
N THR A 9 4.38 4.89 0.85
CA THR A 9 4.23 5.59 -0.43
C THR A 9 3.13 4.95 -1.24
N ALA A 10 2.16 5.75 -1.70
CA ALA A 10 1.10 5.33 -2.61
C ALA A 10 1.23 6.06 -3.95
N SER A 11 1.31 5.29 -5.04
CA SER A 11 1.45 5.83 -6.40
C SER A 11 0.35 5.26 -7.30
N THR A 12 -0.37 6.15 -7.99
CA THR A 12 -1.35 5.74 -9.00
C THR A 12 -0.63 5.29 -10.26
N LEU A 13 -1.04 4.14 -10.80
CA LEU A 13 -0.49 3.54 -12.02
C LEU A 13 -1.36 3.90 -13.24
N PRO A 14 -0.81 3.82 -14.48
CA PRO A 14 -1.57 4.12 -15.70
C PRO A 14 -2.82 3.25 -15.92
N ASN A 15 -2.87 2.06 -15.31
CA ASN A 15 -4.03 1.15 -15.38
C ASN A 15 -5.10 1.45 -14.31
N GLY A 16 -4.97 2.53 -13.54
CA GLY A 16 -5.92 2.94 -12.52
C GLY A 16 -5.77 2.24 -11.16
N LEU A 17 -4.84 1.30 -11.04
CA LEU A 17 -4.50 0.68 -9.75
C LEU A 17 -3.57 1.59 -8.94
N VAL A 18 -3.52 1.37 -7.63
CA VAL A 18 -2.63 2.09 -6.72
C VAL A 18 -1.60 1.12 -6.18
N LEU A 19 -0.32 1.37 -6.47
CA LEU A 19 0.79 0.65 -5.87
C LEU A 19 1.13 1.29 -4.52
N VAL A 20 1.03 0.50 -3.46
CA VAL A 20 1.38 0.90 -2.10
C VAL A 20 2.66 0.17 -1.69
N THR A 21 3.69 0.91 -1.30
CA THR A 21 5.01 0.36 -0.97
C THR A 21 5.49 0.82 0.40
N GLY A 22 6.16 -0.08 1.11
CA GLY A 22 6.87 0.24 2.35
C GLY A 22 5.99 0.82 3.45
N GLY A 23 6.57 1.73 4.22
CA GLY A 23 5.97 2.31 5.42
C GLY A 23 6.25 1.49 6.68
N GLU A 24 5.57 1.84 7.76
CA GLU A 24 5.72 1.24 9.08
C GLU A 24 4.48 0.45 9.46
N GLY A 25 4.68 -0.78 9.92
CA GLY A 25 3.62 -1.62 10.48
C GLY A 25 3.16 -1.13 11.85
N LYS A 26 2.17 -1.81 12.43
CA LYS A 26 1.56 -1.45 13.72
C LYS A 26 2.56 -1.22 14.87
N ASN A 27 3.71 -1.89 14.84
CA ASN A 27 4.73 -1.80 15.88
C ASN A 27 5.87 -0.83 15.53
N GLY A 28 5.70 0.03 14.53
CA GLY A 28 6.76 0.92 14.02
C GLY A 28 7.84 0.21 13.20
N THR A 29 7.66 -1.08 12.90
CA THR A 29 8.63 -1.86 12.12
C THR A 29 8.51 -1.50 10.65
N ALA A 30 9.65 -1.21 10.01
CA ALA A 30 9.71 -0.99 8.57
C ALA A 30 9.18 -2.21 7.80
N LEU A 31 8.29 -1.96 6.85
CA LEU A 31 7.73 -2.98 5.98
C LEU A 31 8.55 -3.09 4.70
N ASN A 32 8.95 -4.32 4.37
CA ASN A 32 9.61 -4.67 3.10
C ASN A 32 8.61 -5.23 2.06
N SER A 33 7.32 -4.95 2.23
CA SER A 33 6.25 -5.44 1.37
C SER A 33 5.59 -4.33 0.56
N ALA A 34 5.00 -4.73 -0.56
CA ALA A 34 4.15 -3.90 -1.39
C ALA A 34 2.81 -4.59 -1.60
N GLU A 35 1.77 -3.81 -1.86
CA GLU A 35 0.45 -4.29 -2.24
C GLU A 35 -0.16 -3.41 -3.32
N LEU A 36 -1.07 -4.00 -4.08
CA LEU A 36 -1.80 -3.33 -5.15
C LEU A 36 -3.24 -3.14 -4.71
N TYR A 37 -3.71 -1.91 -4.75
CA TYR A 37 -5.09 -1.55 -4.44
C TYR A 37 -5.84 -1.22 -5.73
N ASN A 38 -7.05 -1.75 -5.88
CA ASN A 38 -7.99 -1.44 -6.94
C ASN A 38 -9.10 -0.52 -6.39
N PRO A 39 -9.07 0.78 -6.72
CA PRO A 39 -10.10 1.73 -6.29
C PRO A 39 -11.50 1.39 -6.81
N SER A 40 -11.61 0.73 -7.97
CA SER A 40 -12.91 0.39 -8.57
C SER A 40 -13.68 -0.69 -7.80
N THR A 41 -12.95 -1.60 -7.14
CA THR A 41 -13.52 -2.70 -6.35
C THR A 41 -13.26 -2.58 -4.86
N GLY A 42 -12.45 -1.61 -4.44
CA GLY A 42 -12.09 -1.38 -3.05
C GLY A 42 -11.17 -2.45 -2.46
N THR A 43 -10.40 -3.16 -3.28
CA THR A 43 -9.56 -4.30 -2.86
C THR A 43 -8.08 -3.97 -2.89
#